data_AF-A0AA95HF96-F1
#
_entry.id   AF-A0AA95HF96-F1
#
_cell.length_a   1.000
_cell.length_b   1.000
_cell.length_c   1.000
_cell.angle_alpha   90.00
_cell.angle_beta   90.00
_cell.angle_gamma   90.00
#
_symmetry.space_group_name_H-M   'P 1'
#
loop_
_entity.id
_entity.type
_entity.pdbx_description
1 polymer ?
#
loop_
_entity_poly.entity_id
_entity_poly.type
_entity_poly.pdbx_seq_one_letter_code
_entity_poly.pdbx_strand_id
1 'polypeptide(L)'
;MRSGLVLLAALTLYLSISYRSAHIVPDDFIDTRRLTLDIDPHGWKPLDTDDWCQLAEQAQEKGELNLDEIYTLQALAANISSGRAIAKLAHIRLKQGNQAQAERLAHLATRIVTAQDETHLPLALFWGKIGKYPEIVKEWNILFTRDSLLHAGLFPHMRAIAGSPSTAHLIESFAMNPPSWWVSFFNYLATDQQTSPKLLEHLYTLRLRSPTPLYEGEMKQYINRLLNDKHWTNAYDVWLTSLPKDATAYKGLIYDGGFEGKWHNTGFDWFFVPHAQLNIKQDMTFGMDGHRALKIRFNPSKHIKFQHVWQNLLLKPANYELSLRFRTDHFRTNKGLQWRMRCSEDDRVIAESPVLQESNEWSTLTTPVEVPPVNCETQVLRLEAASSYTHDQVFKGDVWFDTIRIRPLSNDDN
;
A
#
# COMPACT_ATOMS: atom_id res chain seq x y z
N MET A 1 -31.91 33.10 -12.24
CA MET A 1 -31.96 32.12 -13.35
C MET A 1 -31.08 32.60 -14.50
N ARG A 2 -29.79 32.18 -14.54
CA ARG A 2 -28.95 32.07 -15.76
C ARG A 2 -27.49 31.67 -15.52
N SER A 3 -27.06 31.38 -14.28
CA SER A 3 -25.67 30.93 -14.02
C SER A 3 -25.52 29.42 -13.76
N GLY A 4 -26.61 28.64 -13.80
CA GLY A 4 -26.60 27.19 -13.56
C GLY A 4 -26.37 26.30 -14.79
N LEU A 5 -26.36 26.87 -16.00
CA LEU A 5 -26.26 26.09 -17.25
C LEU A 5 -24.85 26.01 -17.86
N VAL A 6 -23.88 26.75 -17.33
CA VAL A 6 -22.51 26.76 -17.87
C VAL A 6 -21.58 25.80 -17.12
N LEU A 7 -21.92 25.38 -15.89
CA LEU A 7 -21.17 24.34 -15.16
C LEU A 7 -21.51 22.90 -15.61
N LEU A 8 -22.67 22.66 -16.22
CA LEU A 8 -23.04 21.33 -16.72
C LEU A 8 -22.36 20.97 -18.05
N ALA A 9 -21.95 21.97 -18.86
CA ALA A 9 -21.36 21.74 -20.17
C ALA A 9 -19.82 21.55 -20.13
N ALA A 10 -19.15 21.99 -19.06
CA ALA A 10 -17.71 21.77 -18.89
C ALA A 10 -17.40 20.40 -18.25
N LEU A 11 -18.33 19.84 -17.46
CA LEU A 11 -18.19 18.47 -16.95
C LEU A 11 -18.43 17.41 -18.03
N THR A 12 -19.30 17.66 -19.02
CA THR A 12 -19.56 16.69 -20.09
C THR A 12 -18.43 16.59 -21.10
N LEU A 13 -17.60 17.62 -21.29
CA LEU A 13 -16.43 17.53 -22.18
C LEU A 13 -15.20 16.91 -21.49
N TYR A 14 -15.01 17.08 -20.18
CA TYR A 14 -13.92 16.38 -19.45
C TYR A 14 -14.21 14.88 -19.22
N LEU A 15 -15.49 14.50 -19.24
CA LEU A 15 -15.93 13.10 -19.32
C LEU A 15 -15.75 12.52 -20.74
N SER A 16 -15.51 13.29 -21.79
CA SER A 16 -15.33 12.72 -23.14
C SER A 16 -13.88 12.35 -23.50
N ILE A 17 -12.90 12.73 -22.68
CA ILE A 17 -11.48 12.36 -22.88
C ILE A 17 -11.01 11.32 -21.84
N SER A 18 -11.77 11.12 -20.76
CA SER A 18 -11.54 10.06 -19.76
C SER A 18 -12.38 8.79 -19.99
N TYR A 19 -13.30 8.78 -20.97
CA TYR A 19 -14.08 7.61 -21.39
C TYR A 19 -13.31 6.63 -22.30
N ARG A 20 -12.00 6.52 -22.11
CA ARG A 20 -11.15 5.53 -22.80
C ARG A 20 -10.35 4.64 -21.86
N SER A 21 -10.72 4.58 -20.59
CA SER A 21 -10.07 3.73 -19.59
C SER A 21 -11.08 3.22 -18.58
N ALA A 22 -11.20 1.89 -18.51
CA ALA A 22 -11.98 1.11 -17.54
C ALA A 22 -13.47 0.92 -17.82
N HIS A 23 -13.81 0.38 -19.00
CA HIS A 23 -14.82 -0.68 -19.03
C HIS A 23 -14.08 -1.98 -18.80
N ILE A 24 -13.96 -2.42 -17.54
CA ILE A 24 -13.58 -3.82 -17.29
C ILE A 24 -14.80 -4.65 -17.65
N VAL A 25 -14.84 -5.10 -18.91
CA VAL A 25 -15.74 -6.15 -19.38
C VAL A 25 -15.04 -7.49 -19.12
N PRO A 26 -15.75 -8.60 -18.89
CA PRO A 26 -15.14 -9.94 -18.74
C PRO A 26 -14.17 -10.37 -19.86
N ASP A 27 -14.03 -9.60 -20.94
CA ASP A 27 -13.18 -9.85 -22.10
C ASP A 27 -11.78 -9.21 -22.05
N ASP A 28 -11.43 -8.48 -20.97
CA ASP A 28 -10.13 -7.76 -20.87
C ASP A 28 -8.94 -8.61 -20.35
N PHE A 29 -9.11 -9.92 -20.14
CA PHE A 29 -8.07 -10.83 -19.63
C PHE A 29 -7.69 -11.84 -20.69
N ILE A 30 -6.38 -12.06 -20.93
CA ILE A 30 -5.76 -12.88 -22.00
C ILE A 30 -6.74 -13.92 -22.55
N ASP A 31 -7.42 -13.54 -23.63
CA ASP A 31 -8.58 -14.28 -24.09
C ASP A 31 -8.19 -15.21 -25.23
N THR A 32 -8.17 -16.51 -24.97
CA THR A 32 -8.14 -17.53 -26.02
C THR A 32 -9.53 -17.79 -26.62
N ARG A 33 -10.58 -17.07 -26.18
CA ARG A 33 -11.94 -17.19 -26.73
C ARG A 33 -11.99 -16.61 -28.14
N ARG A 34 -12.95 -17.12 -28.91
CA ARG A 34 -13.21 -16.66 -30.27
C ARG A 34 -13.68 -15.20 -30.19
N LEU A 35 -13.19 -14.34 -31.08
CA LEU A 35 -13.70 -12.97 -31.18
C LEU A 35 -15.20 -13.05 -31.44
N THR A 36 -15.99 -12.27 -30.70
CA THR A 36 -17.45 -12.28 -30.81
C THR A 36 -17.97 -11.98 -32.22
N LEU A 37 -17.22 -11.21 -33.01
CA LEU A 37 -17.49 -10.95 -34.43
C LEU A 37 -17.49 -12.21 -35.31
N ASP A 38 -16.85 -13.29 -34.86
CA ASP A 38 -16.76 -14.58 -35.55
C ASP A 38 -17.83 -15.60 -35.08
N ILE A 39 -18.75 -15.18 -34.19
CA ILE A 39 -19.81 -16.04 -33.65
C ILE A 39 -21.11 -15.76 -34.40
N ASP A 40 -21.47 -16.66 -35.31
CA ASP A 40 -22.74 -16.62 -36.04
C ASP A 40 -23.77 -17.56 -35.38
N PRO A 41 -24.80 -17.05 -34.68
CA PRO A 41 -25.85 -17.86 -34.06
C PRO A 41 -26.71 -18.65 -35.06
N HIS A 42 -26.64 -18.30 -36.36
CA HIS A 42 -27.35 -18.99 -37.44
C HIS A 42 -26.39 -19.76 -38.36
N GLY A 43 -25.11 -19.83 -37.98
CA GLY A 43 -24.09 -20.54 -38.73
C GLY A 43 -24.25 -22.05 -38.67
N TRP A 44 -23.60 -22.75 -39.59
CA TRP A 44 -23.62 -24.22 -39.65
C TRP A 44 -22.73 -24.89 -38.58
N LYS A 45 -21.81 -24.13 -37.96
CA LYS A 45 -20.96 -24.63 -36.88
C LYS A 45 -21.74 -24.63 -35.57
N PRO A 46 -21.78 -25.75 -34.82
CA PRO A 46 -22.39 -25.75 -33.51
C PRO A 46 -21.61 -24.84 -32.57
N LEU A 47 -22.34 -23.98 -31.85
CA LEU A 47 -21.82 -23.11 -30.81
C LEU A 47 -21.81 -23.85 -29.48
N ASP A 48 -20.75 -23.68 -28.71
CA ASP A 48 -20.66 -24.20 -27.34
C ASP A 48 -21.29 -23.23 -26.32
N THR A 49 -21.27 -23.61 -25.05
CA THR A 49 -21.84 -22.80 -23.97
C THR A 49 -21.20 -21.44 -23.83
N ASP A 50 -19.90 -21.31 -24.09
CA ASP A 50 -19.17 -20.04 -23.94
C ASP A 50 -19.49 -19.10 -25.08
N ASP A 51 -19.56 -19.62 -26.31
CA ASP A 51 -20.03 -18.89 -27.50
C ASP A 51 -21.45 -18.30 -27.25
N TRP A 52 -22.38 -19.12 -26.74
CA TRP A 52 -23.74 -18.65 -26.42
C TRP A 52 -23.77 -17.64 -25.26
N CYS A 53 -22.94 -17.81 -24.24
CA CYS A 53 -22.85 -16.84 -23.14
C CYS A 53 -22.31 -15.48 -23.62
N GLN A 54 -21.33 -15.46 -24.54
CA GLN A 54 -20.82 -14.23 -25.13
C GLN A 54 -21.88 -13.50 -25.96
N LEU A 55 -22.63 -14.22 -26.81
CA LEU A 55 -23.76 -13.63 -27.54
C LEU A 55 -24.81 -13.03 -26.60
N ALA A 56 -25.10 -13.71 -25.48
CA ALA A 56 -26.01 -13.22 -24.45
C ALA A 56 -25.49 -11.93 -23.78
N GLU A 57 -24.18 -11.82 -23.50
CA GLU A 57 -23.57 -10.60 -22.95
C GLU A 57 -23.68 -9.42 -23.92
N GLN A 58 -23.46 -9.63 -25.20
CA GLN A 58 -23.65 -8.59 -26.21
C GLN A 58 -25.11 -8.14 -26.33
N ALA A 59 -26.05 -9.08 -26.31
CA ALA A 59 -27.47 -8.74 -26.32
C ALA A 59 -27.86 -7.94 -25.07
N GLN A 60 -27.29 -8.31 -23.91
CA GLN A 60 -27.49 -7.59 -22.65
C GLN A 60 -26.94 -6.14 -22.71
N GLU A 61 -25.73 -5.95 -23.26
CA GLU A 61 -25.12 -4.62 -23.45
C GLU A 61 -25.94 -3.74 -24.40
N LYS A 62 -26.53 -4.33 -25.43
CA LYS A 62 -27.44 -3.65 -26.37
C LYS A 62 -28.84 -3.40 -25.79
N GLY A 63 -29.14 -3.94 -24.61
CA GLY A 63 -30.47 -3.83 -23.97
C GLY A 63 -31.54 -4.73 -24.60
N GLU A 64 -31.14 -5.73 -25.39
CA GLU A 64 -32.02 -6.66 -26.10
C GLU A 64 -32.41 -7.85 -25.20
N LEU A 65 -33.25 -7.61 -24.19
CA LEU A 65 -33.57 -8.60 -23.15
C LEU A 65 -34.11 -9.94 -23.70
N ASN A 66 -34.89 -9.91 -24.78
CA ASN A 66 -35.42 -11.12 -25.40
C ASN A 66 -34.31 -11.97 -26.03
N LEU A 67 -33.32 -11.35 -26.67
CA LEU A 67 -32.18 -12.05 -27.27
C LEU A 67 -31.23 -12.56 -26.20
N ASP A 68 -30.99 -11.79 -25.13
CA ASP A 68 -30.22 -12.25 -23.95
C ASP A 68 -30.87 -13.51 -23.34
N GLU A 69 -32.20 -13.54 -23.20
CA GLU A 69 -32.90 -14.73 -22.73
C GLU A 69 -32.76 -15.92 -23.68
N ILE A 70 -32.96 -15.73 -24.98
CA ILE A 70 -32.83 -16.81 -25.97
C ILE A 70 -31.42 -17.40 -25.93
N TYR A 71 -30.38 -16.56 -26.00
CA TYR A 71 -29.00 -17.03 -26.02
C TYR A 71 -28.59 -17.66 -24.68
N THR A 72 -29.04 -17.12 -23.55
CA THR A 72 -28.81 -17.75 -22.24
C THR A 72 -29.46 -19.13 -22.14
N LEU A 73 -30.68 -19.31 -22.66
CA LEU A 73 -31.34 -20.62 -22.69
C LEU A 73 -30.63 -21.61 -23.63
N GLN A 74 -30.07 -21.16 -24.76
CA GLN A 74 -29.22 -21.98 -25.61
C GLN A 74 -27.93 -22.40 -24.90
N ALA A 75 -27.29 -21.49 -24.17
CA ALA A 75 -26.11 -21.80 -23.35
C ALA A 75 -26.40 -22.90 -22.31
N LEU A 76 -27.56 -22.82 -21.65
CA LEU A 76 -28.03 -23.84 -20.69
C LEU A 76 -28.38 -25.16 -21.36
N ALA A 77 -28.96 -25.14 -22.57
CA ALA A 77 -29.24 -26.35 -23.32
C ALA A 77 -27.96 -27.08 -23.74
N ALA A 78 -26.90 -26.32 -24.09
CA ALA A 78 -25.57 -26.87 -24.38
C ALA A 78 -24.88 -27.42 -23.12
N ASN A 79 -25.07 -26.78 -21.95
CA ASN A 79 -24.54 -27.25 -20.68
C ASN A 79 -25.42 -26.84 -19.49
N ILE A 80 -26.20 -27.79 -18.98
CA ILE A 80 -27.13 -27.57 -17.86
C ILE A 80 -26.44 -27.27 -16.52
N SER A 81 -25.14 -27.55 -16.38
CA SER A 81 -24.34 -27.23 -15.20
C SER A 81 -23.51 -25.95 -15.37
N SER A 82 -23.76 -25.15 -16.41
CA SER A 82 -23.09 -23.86 -16.59
C SER A 82 -23.53 -22.84 -15.53
N GLY A 83 -22.65 -22.60 -14.55
CA GLY A 83 -22.89 -21.58 -13.52
C GLY A 83 -23.10 -20.18 -14.11
N ARG A 84 -22.30 -19.80 -15.11
CA ARG A 84 -22.39 -18.52 -15.83
C ARG A 84 -23.76 -18.33 -16.47
N ALA A 85 -24.26 -19.34 -17.18
CA ALA A 85 -25.56 -19.27 -17.82
C ALA A 85 -26.71 -19.22 -16.81
N ILE A 86 -26.61 -19.95 -15.68
CA ILE A 86 -27.61 -19.88 -14.60
C ILE A 86 -27.59 -18.49 -13.93
N ALA A 87 -26.40 -17.93 -13.67
CA ALA A 87 -26.25 -16.58 -13.09
C ALA A 87 -26.83 -15.51 -14.03
N LYS A 88 -26.63 -15.63 -15.34
CA LYS A 88 -27.29 -14.78 -16.34
C LYS A 88 -28.81 -14.93 -16.31
N LEU A 89 -29.33 -16.15 -16.25
CA LEU A 89 -30.77 -16.37 -16.17
C LEU A 89 -31.36 -15.73 -14.92
N ALA A 90 -30.65 -15.76 -13.79
CA ALA A 90 -31.05 -15.02 -12.59
C ALA A 90 -31.20 -13.51 -12.86
N HIS A 91 -30.25 -12.91 -13.59
CA HIS A 91 -30.31 -11.51 -14.00
C HIS A 91 -31.53 -11.19 -14.85
N ILE A 92 -31.82 -12.03 -15.85
CA ILE A 92 -32.97 -11.87 -16.75
C ILE A 92 -34.28 -11.94 -15.95
N ARG A 93 -34.41 -12.92 -15.04
CA ARG A 93 -35.60 -13.03 -14.18
C ARG A 93 -35.78 -11.84 -13.26
N LEU A 94 -34.69 -11.24 -12.77
CA LEU A 94 -34.75 -9.98 -12.00
C LEU A 94 -35.26 -8.83 -12.87
N LYS A 95 -34.77 -8.70 -14.11
CA LYS A 95 -35.22 -7.67 -15.06
C LYS A 95 -36.71 -7.80 -15.44
N GLN A 96 -37.23 -9.03 -15.41
CA GLN A 96 -38.64 -9.33 -15.63
C GLN A 96 -39.51 -9.15 -14.38
N GLY A 97 -38.95 -8.69 -13.25
CA GLY A 97 -39.65 -8.47 -12.00
C GLY A 97 -39.87 -9.72 -11.15
N ASN A 98 -39.32 -10.88 -11.55
CA ASN A 98 -39.44 -12.13 -10.80
C ASN A 98 -38.25 -12.34 -9.86
N GLN A 99 -38.16 -11.51 -8.82
CA GLN A 99 -37.05 -11.53 -7.86
C GLN A 99 -36.93 -12.88 -7.13
N ALA A 100 -38.03 -13.50 -6.72
CA ALA A 100 -37.99 -14.77 -6.00
C ALA A 100 -37.39 -15.91 -6.85
N GLN A 101 -37.69 -15.95 -8.15
CA GLN A 101 -37.07 -16.92 -9.05
C GLN A 101 -35.60 -16.56 -9.31
N ALA A 102 -35.29 -15.27 -9.45
CA ALA A 102 -33.93 -14.80 -9.66
C ALA A 102 -33.00 -15.20 -8.51
N GLU A 103 -33.41 -14.99 -7.26
CA GLU A 103 -32.62 -15.36 -6.08
C GLU A 103 -32.41 -16.89 -5.99
N ARG A 104 -33.44 -17.69 -6.30
CA ARG A 104 -33.29 -19.16 -6.36
C ARG A 104 -32.27 -19.61 -7.40
N LEU A 105 -32.25 -18.97 -8.56
CA LEU A 105 -31.29 -19.26 -9.63
C LEU A 105 -29.88 -18.83 -9.25
N ALA A 106 -29.72 -17.66 -8.63
CA ALA A 106 -28.41 -17.20 -8.16
C ALA A 106 -27.81 -18.17 -7.12
N HIS A 107 -28.60 -18.60 -6.13
CA HIS A 107 -28.17 -19.64 -5.17
C HIS A 107 -27.92 -21.01 -5.82
N LEU A 108 -28.57 -21.32 -6.93
CA LEU A 108 -28.28 -22.53 -7.69
C LEU A 108 -26.92 -22.42 -8.39
N ALA A 109 -26.64 -21.29 -9.03
CA ALA A 109 -25.35 -21.04 -9.69
C ALA A 109 -24.17 -21.18 -8.72
N THR A 110 -24.25 -20.54 -7.54
CA THR A 110 -23.21 -20.63 -6.49
C THR A 110 -22.99 -22.08 -5.99
N ARG A 111 -24.00 -22.96 -6.06
CA ARG A 111 -23.86 -24.36 -5.62
C ARG A 111 -23.25 -25.28 -6.67
N ILE A 112 -23.48 -24.97 -7.95
CA ILE A 112 -23.01 -25.81 -9.06
C ILE A 112 -21.54 -25.52 -9.37
N VAL A 113 -21.10 -24.28 -9.19
CA VAL A 113 -19.74 -23.86 -9.51
C VAL A 113 -19.07 -23.28 -8.28
N THR A 114 -17.89 -23.79 -7.96
CA THR A 114 -17.15 -23.44 -6.74
C THR A 114 -16.12 -22.34 -6.93
N ALA A 115 -15.65 -22.09 -8.16
CA ALA A 115 -14.49 -21.24 -8.39
C ALA A 115 -14.33 -20.70 -9.84
N GLN A 116 -15.38 -20.43 -10.61
CA GLN A 116 -15.21 -19.81 -11.95
C GLN A 116 -15.54 -18.31 -11.88
N ASP A 117 -14.60 -17.47 -12.30
CA ASP A 117 -14.73 -16.01 -12.16
C ASP A 117 -15.88 -15.49 -13.05
N GLU A 118 -16.08 -16.12 -14.21
CA GLU A 118 -17.17 -15.86 -15.15
C GLU A 118 -18.56 -16.16 -14.56
N THR A 119 -18.63 -16.96 -13.48
CA THR A 119 -19.87 -17.19 -12.72
C THR A 119 -19.98 -16.22 -11.54
N HIS A 120 -18.92 -16.07 -10.76
CA HIS A 120 -18.96 -15.28 -9.52
C HIS A 120 -19.06 -13.78 -9.76
N LEU A 121 -18.49 -13.25 -10.86
CA LEU A 121 -18.59 -11.83 -11.17
C LEU A 121 -20.04 -11.39 -11.51
N PRO A 122 -20.78 -12.07 -12.42
CA PRO A 122 -22.21 -11.81 -12.61
C PRO A 122 -23.04 -11.97 -11.33
N LEU A 123 -22.72 -12.95 -10.47
CA LEU A 123 -23.40 -13.13 -9.18
C LEU A 123 -23.15 -11.97 -8.22
N ALA A 124 -21.90 -11.50 -8.10
CA ALA A 124 -21.58 -10.33 -7.28
C ALA A 124 -22.35 -9.08 -7.75
N LEU A 125 -22.43 -8.86 -9.07
CA LEU A 125 -23.22 -7.78 -9.65
C LEU A 125 -24.73 -7.95 -9.40
N PHE A 126 -25.24 -9.18 -9.52
CA PHE A 126 -26.62 -9.51 -9.24
C PHE A 126 -27.00 -9.19 -7.79
N TRP A 127 -26.23 -9.70 -6.81
CA TRP A 127 -26.47 -9.43 -5.40
C TRP A 127 -26.30 -7.94 -5.06
N GLY A 128 -25.38 -7.25 -5.75
CA GLY A 128 -25.21 -5.80 -5.74
C GLY A 128 -26.49 -5.06 -6.09
N LYS A 129 -27.16 -5.44 -7.19
CA LYS A 129 -28.40 -4.79 -7.63
C LYS A 129 -29.56 -4.96 -6.65
N ILE A 130 -29.59 -6.06 -5.90
CA ILE A 130 -30.64 -6.36 -4.92
C ILE A 130 -30.28 -5.83 -3.52
N GLY A 131 -29.05 -5.36 -3.31
CA GLY A 131 -28.59 -4.84 -2.00
C GLY A 131 -28.32 -5.94 -0.97
N LYS A 132 -28.01 -7.15 -1.43
CA LYS A 132 -27.75 -8.34 -0.60
C LYS A 132 -26.26 -8.43 -0.23
N TYR A 133 -25.83 -7.55 0.69
CA TYR A 133 -24.41 -7.41 1.05
C TYR A 133 -23.73 -8.67 1.56
N PRO A 134 -24.34 -9.50 2.43
CA PRO A 134 -23.71 -10.76 2.87
C PRO A 134 -23.36 -11.69 1.70
N GLU A 135 -24.20 -11.72 0.68
CA GLU A 135 -24.02 -12.52 -0.52
C GLU A 135 -22.92 -11.93 -1.42
N ILE A 136 -22.92 -10.61 -1.66
CA ILE A 136 -21.84 -9.92 -2.40
C ILE A 136 -20.48 -10.24 -1.80
N VAL A 137 -20.35 -10.12 -0.47
CA VAL A 137 -19.09 -10.31 0.24
C VAL A 137 -18.58 -11.76 0.12
N LYS A 138 -19.48 -12.74 0.08
CA LYS A 138 -19.11 -14.15 -0.20
C LYS A 138 -18.56 -14.32 -1.61
N GLU A 139 -19.21 -13.74 -2.62
CA GLU A 139 -18.74 -13.81 -4.01
C GLU A 139 -17.39 -13.10 -4.17
N TRP A 140 -17.22 -11.91 -3.57
CA TRP A 140 -15.95 -11.19 -3.58
C TRP A 140 -14.83 -11.94 -2.89
N ASN A 141 -15.09 -12.65 -1.79
CA ASN A 141 -14.06 -13.47 -1.16
C ASN A 141 -13.52 -14.54 -2.11
N ILE A 142 -14.38 -15.16 -2.93
CA ILE A 142 -13.97 -16.13 -3.95
C ILE A 142 -13.15 -15.44 -5.04
N LEU A 143 -13.68 -14.35 -5.62
CA LEU A 143 -13.04 -13.60 -6.70
C LEU A 143 -11.65 -13.08 -6.29
N PHE A 144 -11.54 -12.44 -5.12
CA PHE A 144 -10.27 -11.86 -4.65
C PHE A 144 -9.21 -12.90 -4.32
N THR A 145 -9.62 -14.11 -3.94
CA THR A 145 -8.70 -15.22 -3.68
C THR A 145 -8.07 -15.74 -4.97
N ARG A 146 -8.77 -15.58 -6.11
CA ARG A 146 -8.40 -16.18 -7.39
C ARG A 146 -7.70 -15.19 -8.32
N ASP A 147 -8.26 -14.00 -8.46
CA ASP A 147 -7.77 -13.01 -9.40
C ASP A 147 -7.46 -11.68 -8.69
N SER A 148 -6.16 -11.39 -8.60
CA SER A 148 -5.67 -10.13 -8.04
C SER A 148 -5.98 -8.91 -8.92
N LEU A 149 -6.27 -9.09 -10.21
CA LEU A 149 -6.58 -7.98 -11.12
C LEU A 149 -7.93 -7.32 -10.78
N LEU A 150 -8.85 -8.09 -10.17
CA LEU A 150 -10.15 -7.58 -9.71
C LEU A 150 -10.06 -6.67 -8.47
N HIS A 151 -8.92 -6.67 -7.77
CA HIS A 151 -8.73 -5.88 -6.55
C HIS A 151 -8.95 -4.38 -6.82
N ALA A 152 -8.34 -3.85 -7.88
CA ALA A 152 -8.40 -2.41 -8.19
C ALA A 152 -9.83 -1.92 -8.47
N GLY A 153 -10.65 -2.74 -9.14
CA GLY A 153 -12.04 -2.39 -9.47
C GLY A 153 -13.01 -2.53 -8.30
N LEU A 154 -12.83 -3.52 -7.43
CA LEU A 154 -13.82 -3.89 -6.41
C LEU A 154 -13.46 -3.43 -4.99
N PHE A 155 -12.19 -3.19 -4.66
CA PHE A 155 -11.80 -2.67 -3.34
C PHE A 155 -12.49 -1.35 -2.95
N PRO A 156 -12.74 -0.37 -3.84
CA PRO A 156 -13.50 0.83 -3.49
C PRO A 156 -14.91 0.52 -2.98
N HIS A 157 -15.55 -0.51 -3.53
CA HIS A 157 -16.87 -0.97 -3.14
C HIS A 157 -16.82 -1.70 -1.80
N MET A 158 -15.80 -2.54 -1.59
CA MET A 158 -15.56 -3.21 -0.32
C MET A 158 -15.25 -2.24 0.82
N ARG A 159 -14.50 -1.16 0.55
CA ARG A 159 -14.30 -0.04 1.49
C ARG A 159 -15.62 0.61 1.89
N ALA A 160 -16.55 0.82 0.94
CA ALA A 160 -17.86 1.39 1.24
C ALA A 160 -18.68 0.48 2.18
N ILE A 161 -18.62 -0.84 1.98
CA ILE A 161 -19.24 -1.82 2.89
C ILE A 161 -18.57 -1.78 4.27
N ALA A 162 -17.23 -1.72 4.32
CA ALA A 162 -16.48 -1.68 5.57
C ALA A 162 -16.76 -0.40 6.39
N GLY A 163 -16.94 0.74 5.71
CA GLY A 163 -17.19 2.03 6.36
C GLY A 163 -18.63 2.26 6.83
N SER A 164 -19.57 1.39 6.47
CA SER A 164 -20.98 1.54 6.85
C SER A 164 -21.30 0.73 8.13
N PRO A 165 -21.86 1.34 9.20
CA PRO A 165 -22.12 0.66 10.47
C PRO A 165 -23.01 -0.59 10.35
N SER A 166 -23.96 -0.61 9.40
CA SER A 166 -24.86 -1.76 9.21
C SER A 166 -24.19 -2.96 8.54
N THR A 167 -23.07 -2.75 7.86
CA THR A 167 -22.39 -3.78 7.06
C THR A 167 -20.94 -4.03 7.46
N ALA A 168 -20.36 -3.21 8.35
CA ALA A 168 -18.98 -3.33 8.82
C ALA A 168 -18.65 -4.74 9.32
N HIS A 169 -19.56 -5.36 10.08
CA HIS A 169 -19.42 -6.72 10.63
C HIS A 169 -19.10 -7.79 9.57
N LEU A 170 -19.52 -7.59 8.31
CA LEU A 170 -19.20 -8.51 7.21
C LEU A 170 -17.70 -8.54 6.92
N ILE A 171 -17.04 -7.38 7.01
CA ILE A 171 -15.61 -7.22 6.73
C ILE A 171 -14.77 -7.51 7.98
N GLU A 172 -15.28 -7.19 9.17
CA GLU A 172 -14.62 -7.50 10.45
C GLU A 172 -14.33 -8.99 10.62
N SER A 173 -15.20 -9.86 10.07
CA SER A 173 -14.98 -11.31 10.08
C SER A 173 -13.68 -11.72 9.39
N PHE A 174 -13.30 -11.03 8.31
CA PHE A 174 -12.02 -11.23 7.62
C PHE A 174 -10.86 -10.59 8.37
N ALA A 175 -11.06 -9.49 9.09
CA ALA A 175 -10.00 -8.98 9.98
C ALA A 175 -9.63 -10.03 11.05
N MET A 176 -10.62 -10.72 11.60
CA MET A 176 -10.37 -11.76 12.60
C MET A 176 -9.80 -13.06 12.01
N ASN A 177 -10.12 -13.38 10.75
CA ASN A 177 -9.61 -14.55 10.05
C ASN A 177 -9.20 -14.14 8.62
N PRO A 178 -8.00 -13.56 8.44
CA PRO A 178 -7.62 -12.91 7.20
C PRO A 178 -7.45 -13.92 6.04
N PRO A 179 -8.21 -13.77 4.94
CA PRO A 179 -7.95 -14.51 3.70
C PRO A 179 -6.68 -14.00 2.99
N SER A 180 -6.24 -14.70 1.95
CA SER A 180 -4.99 -14.41 1.22
C SER A 180 -4.93 -12.99 0.65
N TRP A 181 -6.07 -12.42 0.25
CA TRP A 181 -6.17 -11.07 -0.32
C TRP A 181 -6.24 -9.95 0.74
N TRP A 182 -6.38 -10.28 2.03
CA TRP A 182 -6.63 -9.30 3.09
C TRP A 182 -5.53 -8.24 3.18
N VAL A 183 -4.26 -8.64 3.07
CA VAL A 183 -3.12 -7.71 3.13
C VAL A 183 -3.22 -6.67 2.01
N SER A 184 -3.58 -7.09 0.80
CA SER A 184 -3.78 -6.16 -0.33
C SER A 184 -4.92 -5.18 -0.06
N PHE A 185 -6.03 -5.65 0.51
CA PHE A 185 -7.15 -4.80 0.87
C PHE A 185 -6.80 -3.80 1.98
N PHE A 186 -6.12 -4.25 3.04
CA PHE A 186 -5.68 -3.37 4.13
C PHE A 186 -4.68 -2.32 3.62
N ASN A 187 -3.73 -2.71 2.77
CA ASN A 187 -2.79 -1.78 2.15
C ASN A 187 -3.49 -0.74 1.26
N TYR A 188 -4.51 -1.16 0.51
CA TYR A 188 -5.37 -0.25 -0.24
C TYR A 188 -6.05 0.76 0.70
N LEU A 189 -6.68 0.31 1.78
CA LEU A 189 -7.32 1.18 2.76
C LEU A 189 -6.34 2.17 3.39
N ALA A 190 -5.13 1.72 3.73
CA ALA A 190 -4.11 2.55 4.36
C ALA A 190 -3.59 3.65 3.42
N THR A 191 -3.47 3.36 2.12
CA THR A 191 -2.93 4.31 1.13
C THR A 191 -3.99 5.25 0.54
N ASP A 192 -5.26 4.86 0.59
CA ASP A 192 -6.37 5.63 0.05
C ASP A 192 -6.85 6.74 1.01
N GLN A 193 -6.75 8.00 0.57
CA GLN A 193 -7.14 9.17 1.37
C GLN A 193 -8.64 9.23 1.68
N GLN A 194 -9.49 8.56 0.90
CA GLN A 194 -10.94 8.52 1.16
C GLN A 194 -11.30 7.56 2.30
N THR A 195 -10.38 6.68 2.70
CA THR A 195 -10.58 5.79 3.83
C THR A 195 -10.55 6.59 5.13
N SER A 196 -11.61 6.45 5.92
CA SER A 196 -11.72 7.07 7.25
C SER A 196 -10.62 6.55 8.19
N PRO A 197 -9.87 7.42 8.88
CA PRO A 197 -8.87 7.00 9.88
C PRO A 197 -9.45 6.08 10.95
N LYS A 198 -10.70 6.32 11.38
CA LYS A 198 -11.40 5.48 12.38
C LYS A 198 -11.67 4.06 11.88
N LEU A 199 -11.99 3.91 10.59
CA LEU A 199 -12.19 2.58 10.00
C LEU A 199 -10.88 1.81 10.00
N LEU A 200 -9.80 2.46 9.58
CA LEU A 200 -8.49 1.81 9.52
C LEU A 200 -7.98 1.43 10.91
N GLU A 201 -8.12 2.31 11.90
CA GLU A 201 -7.80 2.05 13.31
C GLU A 201 -8.60 0.87 13.88
N HIS A 202 -9.91 0.82 13.58
CA HIS A 202 -10.78 -0.28 14.01
C HIS A 202 -10.35 -1.62 13.44
N LEU A 203 -10.13 -1.70 12.12
CA LEU A 203 -9.68 -2.93 11.46
C LEU A 203 -8.29 -3.35 11.95
N TYR A 204 -7.37 -2.40 12.17
CA TYR A 204 -6.06 -2.68 12.76
C TYR A 204 -6.18 -3.25 14.18
N THR A 205 -7.05 -2.69 15.01
CA THR A 205 -7.31 -3.19 16.38
C THR A 205 -7.88 -4.60 16.38
N LEU A 206 -8.77 -4.93 15.44
CA LEU A 206 -9.25 -6.30 15.25
C LEU A 206 -8.12 -7.24 14.84
N ARG A 207 -7.23 -6.80 13.95
CA ARG A 207 -6.07 -7.58 13.53
C ARG A 207 -5.10 -7.88 14.68
N LEU A 208 -4.92 -6.95 15.62
CA LEU A 208 -4.12 -7.20 16.83
C LEU A 208 -4.74 -8.27 17.76
N ARG A 209 -6.06 -8.47 17.71
CA ARG A 209 -6.80 -9.45 18.51
C ARG A 209 -7.03 -10.79 17.80
N SER A 210 -6.74 -10.84 16.50
CA SER A 210 -6.92 -12.03 15.68
C SER A 210 -5.98 -13.16 16.13
N PRO A 211 -6.40 -14.44 16.05
CA PRO A 211 -5.53 -15.59 16.26
C PRO A 211 -4.41 -15.70 15.22
N THR A 212 -4.63 -15.17 14.01
CA THR A 212 -3.59 -15.08 12.97
C THR A 212 -2.71 -13.85 13.24
N PRO A 213 -1.37 -14.01 13.34
CA PRO A 213 -0.45 -12.90 13.58
C PRO A 213 -0.62 -11.74 12.59
N LEU A 214 -0.34 -10.52 13.06
CA LEU A 214 -0.33 -9.32 12.20
C LEU A 214 0.77 -9.47 11.14
N TYR A 215 0.44 -9.23 9.87
CA TYR A 215 1.44 -9.25 8.81
C TYR A 215 2.27 -7.97 8.84
N GLU A 216 3.58 -8.08 8.54
CA GLU A 216 4.50 -6.94 8.51
C GLU A 216 4.01 -5.84 7.53
N GLY A 217 3.41 -6.23 6.40
CA GLY A 217 2.84 -5.29 5.44
C GLY A 217 1.71 -4.43 6.03
N GLU A 218 0.80 -5.03 6.80
CA GLU A 218 -0.31 -4.30 7.44
C GLU A 218 0.22 -3.28 8.44
N MET A 219 1.13 -3.71 9.31
CA MET A 219 1.80 -2.87 10.30
C MET A 219 2.49 -1.67 9.66
N LYS A 220 3.32 -1.93 8.63
CA LYS A 220 4.05 -0.87 7.91
C LYS A 220 3.12 0.15 7.30
N GLN A 221 2.08 -0.30 6.59
CA GLN A 221 1.15 0.62 5.94
C GLN A 221 0.31 1.40 6.95
N TYR A 222 -0.07 0.80 8.07
CA TYR A 222 -0.77 1.52 9.13
C TYR A 222 0.08 2.63 9.76
N ILE A 223 1.34 2.33 10.10
CA ILE A 223 2.29 3.34 10.60
C ILE A 223 2.48 4.45 9.56
N ASN A 224 2.71 4.11 8.29
CA ASN A 224 2.87 5.08 7.22
C ASN A 224 1.64 5.98 7.06
N ARG A 225 0.43 5.41 7.18
CA ARG A 225 -0.80 6.20 7.16
C ARG A 225 -0.87 7.18 8.32
N LEU A 226 -0.54 6.76 9.54
CA LEU A 226 -0.49 7.66 10.70
C LEU A 226 0.53 8.79 10.52
N LEU A 227 1.71 8.50 9.94
CA LEU A 227 2.72 9.52 9.62
C LEU A 227 2.19 10.51 8.56
N ASN A 228 1.58 10.02 7.49
CA ASN A 228 1.03 10.87 6.42
C ASN A 228 -0.11 11.77 6.92
N ASP A 229 -0.95 11.25 7.81
CA ASP A 229 -2.04 11.99 8.44
C ASP A 229 -1.56 12.88 9.62
N LYS A 230 -0.25 12.95 9.88
CA LYS A 230 0.40 13.72 10.96
C LYS A 230 0.00 13.30 12.38
N HIS A 231 -0.45 12.07 12.56
CA HIS A 231 -0.69 11.47 13.89
C HIS A 231 0.61 10.90 14.47
N TRP A 232 1.60 11.77 14.69
CA TRP A 232 2.98 11.39 15.02
C TRP A 232 3.11 10.52 16.28
N THR A 233 2.46 10.93 17.38
CA THR A 233 2.49 10.19 18.65
C THR A 233 1.89 8.80 18.50
N ASN A 234 0.74 8.69 17.83
CA ASN A 234 0.10 7.40 17.58
C ASN A 234 0.99 6.51 16.71
N ALA A 235 1.64 7.08 15.67
CA ALA A 235 2.58 6.35 14.84
C ALA A 235 3.76 5.80 15.65
N TYR A 236 4.29 6.62 16.58
CA TYR A 236 5.39 6.23 17.45
C TYR A 236 5.01 5.10 18.40
N ASP A 237 3.83 5.20 19.04
CA ASP A 237 3.34 4.18 19.96
C ASP A 237 3.09 2.85 19.26
N VAL A 238 2.44 2.88 18.08
CA VAL A 238 2.22 1.68 17.25
C VAL A 238 3.54 1.08 16.79
N TRP A 239 4.49 1.90 16.33
CA TRP A 239 5.80 1.43 15.94
C TRP A 239 6.56 0.80 17.11
N LEU A 240 6.59 1.47 18.27
CA LEU A 240 7.30 0.99 19.47
C LEU A 240 6.75 -0.34 19.99
N THR A 241 5.42 -0.50 19.96
CA THR A 241 4.75 -1.77 20.36
C THR A 241 4.95 -2.90 19.36
N SER A 242 5.27 -2.57 18.11
CA SER A 242 5.55 -3.55 17.06
C SER A 242 6.96 -4.13 17.08
N LEU A 243 7.89 -3.48 17.78
CA LEU A 243 9.28 -3.92 17.87
C LEU A 243 9.38 -5.27 18.60
N PRO A 244 10.32 -6.15 18.19
CA PRO A 244 10.64 -7.35 18.95
C PRO A 244 11.01 -7.00 20.40
N LYS A 245 10.64 -7.86 21.37
CA LYS A 245 10.92 -7.60 22.79
C LYS A 245 12.41 -7.36 23.06
N ASP A 246 13.30 -8.07 22.37
CA ASP A 246 14.76 -7.93 22.52
C ASP A 246 15.28 -6.63 21.90
N ALA A 247 14.56 -6.05 20.93
CA ALA A 247 14.92 -4.78 20.31
C ALA A 247 14.71 -3.58 21.25
N THR A 248 14.03 -3.79 22.39
CA THR A 248 13.90 -2.77 23.43
C THR A 248 15.22 -2.45 24.15
N ALA A 249 16.25 -3.30 24.01
CA ALA A 249 17.59 -3.00 24.50
C ALA A 249 18.24 -1.80 23.78
N TYR A 250 17.73 -1.41 22.61
CA TYR A 250 18.23 -0.31 21.80
C TYR A 250 17.41 0.98 21.96
N LYS A 251 16.72 1.12 23.10
CA LYS A 251 15.88 2.28 23.41
C LYS A 251 16.71 3.52 23.75
N GLY A 252 16.41 4.59 23.04
CA GLY A 252 16.91 5.94 23.25
C GLY A 252 16.06 6.91 22.42
N LEU A 253 16.43 8.19 22.41
CA LEU A 253 15.82 9.16 21.51
C LEU A 253 16.18 8.90 20.04
N ILE A 254 17.26 8.15 19.79
CA ILE A 254 17.61 7.52 18.52
C ILE A 254 17.51 6.02 18.73
N TYR A 255 16.74 5.36 17.87
CA TYR A 255 16.58 3.91 17.91
C TYR A 255 17.75 3.22 17.21
N ASP A 256 18.26 2.15 17.82
CA ASP A 256 19.32 1.31 17.23
C ASP A 256 20.50 2.10 16.65
N GLY A 257 20.98 3.11 17.39
CA GLY A 257 22.09 3.95 16.95
C GLY A 257 23.45 3.21 16.83
N GLY A 258 23.54 1.99 17.37
CA GLY A 258 24.68 1.07 17.18
C GLY A 258 24.51 0.10 16.01
N PHE A 259 23.35 0.08 15.34
CA PHE A 259 23.06 -0.79 14.20
C PHE A 259 23.19 -2.28 14.53
N GLU A 260 22.59 -2.71 15.62
CA GLU A 260 22.54 -4.08 16.10
C GLU A 260 21.21 -4.80 15.77
N GLY A 261 20.15 -4.05 15.52
CA GLY A 261 18.83 -4.59 15.22
C GLY A 261 18.70 -5.14 13.81
N LYS A 262 17.55 -5.76 13.52
CA LYS A 262 17.13 -6.01 12.13
C LYS A 262 16.44 -4.75 11.60
N TRP A 263 16.75 -4.38 10.36
CA TRP A 263 16.10 -3.24 9.71
C TRP A 263 14.74 -3.62 9.13
N HIS A 264 13.75 -2.79 9.42
CA HIS A 264 12.39 -2.89 8.94
C HIS A 264 12.02 -1.77 7.95
N ASN A 265 12.79 -0.66 7.91
CA ASN A 265 12.52 0.51 7.06
C ASN A 265 11.08 1.03 7.26
N THR A 266 10.66 1.26 8.51
CA THR A 266 9.29 1.69 8.84
C THR A 266 9.24 2.51 10.12
N GLY A 267 8.30 3.45 10.21
CA GLY A 267 8.08 4.25 11.42
C GLY A 267 9.29 5.09 11.79
N PHE A 268 9.88 4.78 12.95
CA PHE A 268 11.03 5.47 13.54
C PHE A 268 12.29 4.58 13.54
N ASP A 269 12.27 3.51 12.74
CA ASP A 269 13.45 2.71 12.46
C ASP A 269 14.41 3.47 11.52
N TRP A 270 15.63 2.98 11.36
CA TRP A 270 16.51 3.40 10.28
C TRP A 270 15.94 3.01 8.92
N PHE A 271 16.05 3.93 7.98
CA PHE A 271 15.67 3.76 6.59
C PHE A 271 16.91 3.72 5.71
N PHE A 272 16.97 2.70 4.85
CA PHE A 272 18.03 2.50 3.88
C PHE A 272 17.44 2.34 2.48
N VAL A 273 17.84 3.21 1.55
CA VAL A 273 17.40 3.15 0.15
C VAL A 273 18.47 2.46 -0.71
N PRO A 274 18.14 1.32 -1.36
CA PRO A 274 19.06 0.66 -2.28
C PRO A 274 19.42 1.56 -3.46
N HIS A 275 20.69 1.51 -3.89
CA HIS A 275 21.16 2.23 -5.08
C HIS A 275 22.30 1.44 -5.74
N ALA A 276 22.36 1.40 -7.06
CA ALA A 276 23.33 0.57 -7.81
C ALA A 276 24.81 0.91 -7.50
N GLN A 277 25.07 2.13 -7.04
CA GLN A 277 26.43 2.60 -6.73
C GLN A 277 26.77 2.57 -5.24
N LEU A 278 25.85 2.09 -4.40
CA LEU A 278 26.01 2.04 -2.95
C LEU A 278 25.86 0.60 -2.48
N ASN A 279 26.65 0.21 -1.50
CA ASN A 279 26.37 -0.97 -0.70
C ASN A 279 26.26 -0.53 0.76
N ILE A 280 25.04 -0.61 1.31
CA ILE A 280 24.74 -0.26 2.69
C ILE A 280 24.42 -1.56 3.43
N LYS A 281 25.15 -1.85 4.50
CA LYS A 281 24.98 -3.08 5.28
C LYS A 281 25.45 -2.91 6.73
N GLN A 282 24.99 -3.77 7.61
CA GLN A 282 25.65 -4.03 8.90
C GLN A 282 26.86 -4.94 8.68
N ASP A 283 27.99 -4.61 9.28
CA ASP A 283 29.20 -5.42 9.17
C ASP A 283 30.05 -5.33 10.46
N MET A 284 30.93 -6.31 10.66
CA MET A 284 31.86 -6.35 11.78
C MET A 284 33.13 -5.56 11.46
N THR A 285 33.66 -4.83 12.44
CA THR A 285 34.95 -4.15 12.28
C THR A 285 35.68 -3.93 13.60
N PHE A 286 36.99 -3.64 13.54
CA PHE A 286 37.77 -3.31 14.72
C PHE A 286 37.38 -1.94 15.27
N GLY A 287 37.30 -1.82 16.61
CA GLY A 287 37.03 -0.57 17.31
C GLY A 287 35.56 -0.15 17.39
N MET A 288 34.62 -0.97 16.92
CA MET A 288 33.17 -0.75 17.11
C MET A 288 32.73 -1.08 18.55
N ASP A 289 31.64 -0.47 18.99
CA ASP A 289 30.92 -0.85 20.21
C ASP A 289 29.83 -1.86 19.84
N GLY A 290 29.74 -2.97 20.60
CA GLY A 290 28.78 -4.04 20.30
C GLY A 290 29.32 -5.08 19.31
N HIS A 291 28.47 -5.53 18.38
CA HIS A 291 28.74 -6.62 17.45
C HIS A 291 28.74 -6.19 15.99
N ARG A 292 28.10 -5.06 15.64
CA ARG A 292 27.97 -4.59 14.26
C ARG A 292 28.07 -3.07 14.21
N ALA A 293 28.40 -2.54 13.04
CA ALA A 293 28.33 -1.12 12.72
C ALA A 293 27.71 -0.95 11.33
N LEU A 294 27.18 0.25 11.06
CA LEU A 294 26.71 0.60 9.72
C LEU A 294 27.91 0.82 8.82
N LYS A 295 27.96 0.09 7.70
CA LYS A 295 28.93 0.28 6.63
C LYS A 295 28.24 0.79 5.37
N ILE A 296 28.77 1.88 4.82
CA ILE A 296 28.37 2.43 3.52
C ILE A 296 29.58 2.40 2.60
N ARG A 297 29.51 1.59 1.55
CA ARG A 297 30.54 1.51 0.50
C ARG A 297 30.07 2.26 -0.74
N PHE A 298 30.93 3.16 -1.21
CA PHE A 298 30.71 3.95 -2.41
C PHE A 298 31.50 3.37 -3.58
N ASN A 299 30.78 2.92 -4.62
CA ASN A 299 31.39 2.44 -5.85
C ASN A 299 31.80 3.64 -6.73
N PRO A 300 33.06 3.72 -7.19
CA PRO A 300 33.55 4.84 -7.96
C PRO A 300 32.94 4.82 -9.37
N SER A 301 32.18 5.85 -9.78
CA SER A 301 31.96 6.15 -11.22
C SER A 301 31.05 7.33 -11.53
N LYS A 302 30.06 7.69 -10.69
CA LYS A 302 29.08 8.75 -11.04
C LYS A 302 28.66 9.60 -9.85
N HIS A 303 28.10 10.75 -10.18
CA HIS A 303 27.49 11.67 -9.24
C HIS A 303 26.28 11.03 -8.57
N ILE A 304 26.19 11.17 -7.24
CA ILE A 304 25.07 10.67 -6.45
C ILE A 304 24.65 11.72 -5.42
N LYS A 305 23.41 12.22 -5.53
CA LYS A 305 22.79 13.03 -4.48
C LYS A 305 22.51 12.13 -3.28
N PHE A 306 23.50 11.95 -2.42
CA PHE A 306 23.40 11.00 -1.32
C PHE A 306 22.41 11.48 -0.27
N GLN A 307 21.33 10.73 -0.06
CA GLN A 307 20.27 10.94 0.94
C GLN A 307 19.66 9.60 1.40
N HIS A 308 20.45 8.52 1.35
CA HIS A 308 19.95 7.13 1.37
C HIS A 308 19.86 6.52 2.77
N VAL A 309 20.24 7.26 3.81
CA VAL A 309 20.23 6.81 5.22
C VAL A 309 19.58 7.89 6.07
N TRP A 310 18.48 7.55 6.74
CA TRP A 310 17.82 8.47 7.68
C TRP A 310 17.04 7.73 8.77
N GLN A 311 16.67 8.46 9.81
CA GLN A 311 15.73 8.02 10.84
C GLN A 311 14.76 9.17 11.16
N ASN A 312 13.48 8.85 11.31
CA ASN A 312 12.48 9.79 11.82
C ASN A 312 12.59 9.85 13.34
N LEU A 313 12.48 11.05 13.91
CA LEU A 313 12.58 11.31 15.34
C LEU A 313 11.33 12.04 15.83
N LEU A 314 11.00 11.84 17.10
CA LEU A 314 9.92 12.51 17.83
C LEU A 314 10.51 13.21 19.06
N LEU A 315 11.37 14.20 18.83
CA LEU A 315 11.99 14.97 19.90
C LEU A 315 11.04 16.07 20.36
N LYS A 316 11.02 16.32 21.67
CA LYS A 316 10.29 17.47 22.23
C LYS A 316 11.10 18.75 21.99
N PRO A 317 10.46 19.93 22.02
CA PRO A 317 11.19 21.19 21.98
C PRO A 317 12.16 21.32 23.16
N ALA A 318 13.47 21.33 22.87
CA ALA A 318 14.56 21.46 23.84
C ALA A 318 15.91 21.61 23.11
N ASN A 319 16.96 21.86 23.88
CA ASN A 319 18.33 21.77 23.42
C ASN A 319 18.86 20.34 23.63
N TYR A 320 19.54 19.82 22.63
CA TYR A 320 20.13 18.49 22.62
C TYR A 320 21.57 18.51 22.14
N GLU A 321 22.31 17.46 22.46
CA GLU A 321 23.59 17.13 21.84
C GLU A 321 23.45 15.83 21.05
N LEU A 322 23.67 15.92 19.73
CA LEU A 322 23.86 14.76 18.86
C LEU A 322 25.32 14.33 18.95
N SER A 323 25.57 13.06 19.22
CA SER A 323 26.89 12.45 19.22
C SER A 323 26.90 11.19 18.38
N LEU A 324 27.97 10.95 17.61
CA LEU A 324 28.14 9.73 16.83
C LEU A 324 29.61 9.34 16.73
N ARG A 325 29.87 8.04 16.58
CA ARG A 325 31.19 7.53 16.21
C ARG A 325 31.22 7.25 14.72
N PHE A 326 32.32 7.61 14.07
CA PHE A 326 32.51 7.35 12.66
C PHE A 326 33.96 6.97 12.34
N ARG A 327 34.13 6.21 11.26
CA ARG A 327 35.43 5.90 10.65
C ARG A 327 35.29 5.98 9.14
N THR A 328 36.32 6.42 8.46
CA THR A 328 36.30 6.50 6.99
C THR A 328 37.54 5.85 6.41
N ASP A 329 37.35 4.85 5.55
CA ASP A 329 38.42 4.03 4.99
C ASP A 329 38.60 4.38 3.51
N HIS A 330 39.75 4.97 3.17
CA HIS A 330 40.05 5.43 1.80
C HIS A 330 38.95 6.32 1.20
N PHE A 331 38.30 7.11 2.06
CA PHE A 331 37.18 7.94 1.67
C PHE A 331 37.68 9.16 0.88
N ARG A 332 37.19 9.32 -0.35
CA ARG A 332 37.56 10.41 -1.26
C ARG A 332 36.30 11.07 -1.78
N THR A 333 36.27 12.39 -1.67
CA THR A 333 35.12 13.24 -2.01
C THR A 333 35.57 14.68 -2.21
N ASN A 334 34.80 15.48 -2.96
CA ASN A 334 35.09 16.90 -3.16
C ASN A 334 34.58 17.75 -1.99
N LYS A 335 33.34 17.50 -1.55
CA LYS A 335 32.70 18.28 -0.48
C LYS A 335 32.20 17.44 0.70
N GLY A 336 32.21 16.13 0.62
CA GLY A 336 31.92 15.27 1.77
C GLY A 336 30.45 15.00 2.08
N LEU A 337 30.26 14.27 3.17
CA LEU A 337 28.97 13.91 3.73
C LEU A 337 28.76 14.64 5.06
N GLN A 338 27.52 14.89 5.41
CA GLN A 338 27.16 15.60 6.64
C GLN A 338 25.86 15.04 7.18
N TRP A 339 25.77 14.89 8.50
CA TRP A 339 24.49 14.61 9.14
C TRP A 339 23.72 15.92 9.26
N ARG A 340 22.48 15.93 8.77
CA ARG A 340 21.56 17.05 8.93
C ARG A 340 20.32 16.59 9.68
N MET A 341 19.86 17.42 10.59
CA MET A 341 18.54 17.28 11.20
C MET A 341 17.62 18.34 10.64
N ARG A 342 16.42 17.92 10.21
CA ARG A 342 15.40 18.80 9.63
C ARG A 342 14.08 18.62 10.34
N CYS A 343 13.28 19.68 10.45
CA CYS A 343 11.87 19.56 10.83
C CYS A 343 11.07 18.99 9.64
N SER A 344 10.20 18.01 9.89
CA SER A 344 9.44 17.35 8.82
C SER A 344 8.38 18.25 8.19
N GLU A 345 7.93 19.27 8.90
CA GLU A 345 6.80 20.13 8.52
C GLU A 345 7.18 21.19 7.49
N ASP A 346 8.41 21.73 7.56
CA ASP A 346 8.88 22.84 6.71
C ASP A 346 10.25 22.58 6.05
N ASP A 347 10.84 21.39 6.23
CA ASP A 347 12.17 20.98 5.73
C ASP A 347 13.34 21.86 6.21
N ARG A 348 13.10 22.70 7.22
CA ARG A 348 14.11 23.59 7.81
C ARG A 348 15.19 22.77 8.51
N VAL A 349 16.45 23.07 8.17
CA VAL A 349 17.61 22.52 8.88
C VAL A 349 17.72 23.13 10.26
N ILE A 350 17.78 22.30 11.29
CA ILE A 350 17.93 22.71 12.69
C ILE A 350 19.27 22.28 13.31
N ALA A 351 20.01 21.38 12.63
CA ALA A 351 21.37 21.03 13.00
C ALA A 351 22.14 20.47 11.80
N GLU A 352 23.44 20.74 11.77
CA GLU A 352 24.38 20.20 10.80
C GLU A 352 25.67 19.77 11.49
N SER A 353 26.10 18.53 11.26
CA SER A 353 27.35 18.03 11.82
C SER A 353 28.57 18.67 11.14
N PRO A 354 29.78 18.57 11.70
CA PRO A 354 30.99 18.67 10.89
C PRO A 354 30.94 17.76 9.65
N VAL A 355 31.58 18.21 8.57
CA VAL A 355 31.57 17.49 7.30
C VAL A 355 32.63 16.39 7.31
N LEU A 356 32.23 15.19 6.89
CA LEU A 356 33.10 14.04 6.72
C LEU A 356 33.75 14.12 5.34
N GLN A 357 35.03 14.43 5.28
CA GLN A 357 35.78 14.61 4.01
C GLN A 357 37.05 13.78 3.91
N GLU A 358 37.73 13.56 5.03
CA GLU A 358 39.04 12.92 5.08
C GLU A 358 38.93 11.51 5.62
N SER A 359 39.91 10.66 5.27
CA SER A 359 40.06 9.33 5.88
C SER A 359 40.53 9.46 7.32
N ASN A 360 39.88 8.74 8.24
CA ASN A 360 40.19 8.82 9.67
C ASN A 360 39.93 7.48 10.37
N GLU A 361 40.71 7.23 11.43
CA GLU A 361 40.40 6.21 12.43
C GLU A 361 39.12 6.58 13.20
N TRP A 362 38.57 5.61 13.94
CA TRP A 362 37.36 5.82 14.73
C TRP A 362 37.46 7.09 15.59
N SER A 363 36.57 8.03 15.30
CA SER A 363 36.50 9.34 15.95
C SER A 363 35.07 9.62 16.39
N THR A 364 34.92 10.47 17.41
CA THR A 364 33.61 10.93 17.86
C THR A 364 33.35 12.33 17.32
N LEU A 365 32.14 12.55 16.82
CA LEU A 365 31.63 13.84 16.41
C LEU A 365 30.48 14.22 17.32
N THR A 366 30.42 15.50 17.72
CA THR A 366 29.30 16.07 18.47
C THR A 366 28.74 17.30 17.75
N THR A 367 27.45 17.57 17.94
CA THR A 367 26.74 18.68 17.29
C THR A 367 25.59 19.15 18.17
N PRO A 368 25.50 20.45 18.49
CA PRO A 368 24.34 20.99 19.19
C PRO A 368 23.11 20.95 18.28
N VAL A 369 21.96 20.65 18.86
CA VAL A 369 20.66 20.60 18.17
C VAL A 369 19.66 21.42 18.98
N GLU A 370 19.02 22.39 18.35
CA GLU A 370 17.93 23.16 18.93
C GLU A 370 16.62 22.76 18.25
N VAL A 371 15.71 22.10 18.98
CA VAL A 371 14.39 21.74 18.45
C VAL A 371 13.41 22.86 18.78
N PRO A 372 12.91 23.61 17.78
CA PRO A 372 12.02 24.74 18.02
C PRO A 372 10.62 24.28 18.47
N PRO A 373 9.89 25.10 19.24
CA PRO A 373 8.56 24.75 19.74
C PRO A 373 7.44 24.80 18.68
N VAL A 374 7.71 25.36 17.50
CA VAL A 374 6.71 25.60 16.44
C VAL A 374 7.20 24.99 15.13
N ASN A 375 6.28 24.28 14.44
CA ASN A 375 6.50 23.64 13.14
C ASN A 375 7.72 22.70 13.15
N CYS A 376 7.83 21.86 14.19
CA CYS A 376 8.91 20.88 14.33
C CYS A 376 8.49 19.77 15.30
N GLU A 377 7.31 19.20 15.12
CA GLU A 377 6.80 18.13 15.99
C GLU A 377 7.57 16.84 15.74
N THR A 378 8.00 16.62 14.49
CA THR A 378 8.89 15.53 14.12
C THR A 378 10.12 16.03 13.38
N GLN A 379 11.19 15.25 13.45
CA GLN A 379 12.44 15.56 12.79
C GLN A 379 12.92 14.39 11.95
N VAL A 380 13.74 14.68 10.95
CA VAL A 380 14.46 13.66 10.19
C VAL A 380 15.95 13.89 10.37
N LEU A 381 16.63 12.92 10.96
CA LEU A 381 18.09 12.85 10.97
C LEU A 381 18.55 12.09 9.73
N ARG A 382 19.28 12.75 8.84
CA ARG A 382 19.66 12.19 7.54
C ARG A 382 21.14 12.43 7.25
N LEU A 383 21.80 11.42 6.71
CA LEU A 383 23.12 11.57 6.13
C LEU A 383 22.97 12.07 4.70
N GLU A 384 23.51 13.26 4.43
CA GLU A 384 23.37 13.95 3.16
C GLU A 384 24.73 14.27 2.53
N ALA A 385 24.74 14.42 1.19
CA ALA A 385 25.84 15.13 0.53
C ALA A 385 25.91 16.59 1.04
N ALA A 386 27.10 17.04 1.43
CA ALA A 386 27.29 18.37 1.98
C ALA A 386 27.00 19.46 0.92
N SER A 387 27.38 19.22 -0.34
CA SER A 387 27.13 20.13 -1.45
C SER A 387 25.89 19.75 -2.26
N SER A 388 25.11 20.77 -2.64
CA SER A 388 23.97 20.63 -3.55
C SER A 388 24.39 20.51 -5.01
N TYR A 389 25.63 20.86 -5.36
CA TYR A 389 26.12 20.83 -6.74
C TYR A 389 26.50 19.42 -7.17
N THR A 390 26.00 18.98 -8.32
CA THR A 390 26.23 17.63 -8.85
C THR A 390 27.72 17.30 -8.97
N HIS A 391 28.56 18.24 -9.42
CA HIS A 391 30.00 18.00 -9.59
C HIS A 391 30.74 17.69 -8.28
N ASP A 392 30.19 18.07 -7.14
CA ASP A 392 30.75 17.80 -5.82
C ASP A 392 30.28 16.46 -5.22
N GLN A 393 29.25 15.84 -5.83
CA GLN A 393 28.57 14.65 -5.33
C GLN A 393 29.23 13.35 -5.81
N VAL A 394 30.56 13.31 -5.76
CA VAL A 394 31.36 12.12 -6.09
C VAL A 394 31.97 11.59 -4.80
N PHE A 395 31.76 10.30 -4.56
CA PHE A 395 32.22 9.61 -3.36
C PHE A 395 32.88 8.28 -3.75
N LYS A 396 33.95 7.93 -3.03
CA LYS A 396 34.65 6.65 -3.16
C LYS A 396 35.16 6.23 -1.80
N GLY A 397 35.15 4.92 -1.53
CA GLY A 397 35.65 4.35 -0.27
C GLY A 397 34.52 3.87 0.62
N ASP A 398 34.86 3.59 1.88
CA ASP A 398 33.91 3.09 2.88
C ASP A 398 33.75 4.13 4.00
N VAL A 399 32.53 4.31 4.48
CA VAL A 399 32.20 5.10 5.67
C VAL A 399 31.49 4.20 6.67
N TRP A 400 31.91 4.28 7.93
CA TRP A 400 31.36 3.51 9.03
C TRP A 400 30.74 4.43 10.07
N PHE A 401 29.60 4.02 10.62
CA PHE A 401 28.93 4.71 11.71
C PHE A 401 28.54 3.73 12.81
N ASP A 402 28.65 4.22 14.04
CA ASP A 402 28.29 3.49 15.25
C ASP A 402 27.92 4.49 16.35
N THR A 403 27.16 4.04 17.34
CA THR A 403 26.88 4.76 18.58
C THR A 403 26.30 6.16 18.33
N ILE A 404 25.35 6.24 17.39
CA ILE A 404 24.57 7.45 17.16
C ILE A 404 23.62 7.64 18.34
N ARG A 405 23.74 8.77 19.03
CA ARG A 405 22.94 9.08 20.22
C ARG A 405 22.58 10.56 20.23
N ILE A 406 21.42 10.87 20.78
CA ILE A 406 21.03 12.23 21.09
C ILE A 406 20.60 12.29 22.56
N ARG A 407 21.06 13.32 23.26
CA ARG A 407 20.77 13.52 24.69
C ARG A 407 20.28 14.94 24.92
N PRO A 408 19.27 15.15 25.80
CA PRO A 408 18.89 16.49 26.20
C PRO A 408 20.07 17.11 26.94
N LEU A 409 20.38 18.37 26.61
CA LEU A 409 21.23 19.19 27.45
C LEU A 409 20.37 19.57 28.65
N SER A 410 20.74 19.15 29.86
CA SER A 410 20.10 19.68 31.06
C SER A 410 20.30 21.18 31.06
N ASN A 411 19.22 21.94 31.23
CA ASN A 411 19.37 23.29 31.75
C ASN A 411 19.99 23.10 33.13
N ASP A 412 21.28 23.44 33.28
CA ASP A 412 21.79 23.75 34.60
C ASP A 412 21.02 25.01 35.06
N ASP A 413 19.90 24.76 35.73
CA ASP A 413 19.17 25.79 36.48
C ASP A 413 20.12 26.26 37.59
N ASN A 414 20.72 27.44 37.38
CA ASN A 414 21.39 28.24 38.40
C ASN A 414 20.37 28.88 39.34
#